data_AF-A0A368GWW6-F1
#
_entry.id   AF-A0A368GWW6-F1
#
_cell.length_a   1.000
_cell.length_b   1.000
_cell.length_c   1.000
_cell.angle_alpha   90.00
_cell.angle_beta   90.00
_cell.angle_gamma   90.00
#
_symmetry.space_group_name_H-M   'P 1'
#
loop_
_entity.id
_entity.type
_entity.pdbx_description
1 polymer ?
#
loop_
_entity_poly.entity_id
_entity_poly.type
_entity_poly.pdbx_seq_one_letter_code
_entity_poly.pdbx_strand_id
1 'polypeptide(L)'
;MAYIYTVTHGHPYPPLYDCSNKTREEWYATGSVEWPLGIYFLLTGILLEMLYLPCLASMWKLKLLSTSCYKIMFFLGFLDMSSVFVNSIMTGYFAIRGAVFCTNPVTLLTLGAFGCGCWCASCLTCIFLALNRCADLSENRFLKLIFDGNRVYFLLFLSLLYLLFIMFFTTPASFNSNYVSWFFNPMTGQESLSYVNVYHAVNNVIVAITTTLLYFYLCIKLYCKTRSAASKVGRFQKQVFIQSFLICLINVVAAYIYVYMQYSAPPKWLVIVGQIAWQLSAGFVCIIYLTVNRTIRRGVIDLLVPEKYVKAFHARLAPTTRASDNHTPSGTHLTKG
;
A
#
# COMPACT_ATOMS: atom_id res chain seq x y z
N MET A 1 -0.25 -24.69 2.73
CA MET A 1 0.19 -25.73 1.76
C MET A 1 -0.74 -25.90 0.54
N ALA A 2 -1.99 -25.43 0.57
CA ALA A 2 -2.93 -25.60 -0.54
C ALA A 2 -2.42 -25.04 -1.88
N TYR A 3 -1.71 -23.91 -1.86
CA TYR A 3 -1.16 -23.31 -3.07
C TYR A 3 0.01 -24.13 -3.67
N ILE A 4 0.95 -24.61 -2.84
CA ILE A 4 2.01 -25.52 -3.30
C ILE A 4 1.42 -26.75 -4.00
N TYR A 5 0.41 -27.39 -3.38
CA TYR A 5 -0.28 -28.53 -3.98
C TYR A 5 -0.85 -28.18 -5.35
N THR A 6 -1.49 -27.01 -5.46
CA THR A 6 -2.11 -26.54 -6.71
C THR A 6 -1.10 -26.33 -7.82
N VAL A 7 0.05 -25.74 -7.50
CA VAL A 7 1.13 -25.51 -8.46
C VAL A 7 1.74 -26.84 -8.93
N THR A 8 1.87 -27.83 -8.05
CA THR A 8 2.48 -29.12 -8.38
C THR A 8 1.55 -30.10 -9.11
N HIS A 9 0.23 -30.02 -8.89
CA HIS A 9 -0.74 -30.95 -9.47
C HIS A 9 -1.61 -30.34 -10.56
N GLY A 10 -1.62 -29.01 -10.72
CA GLY A 10 -2.45 -28.31 -11.71
C GLY A 10 -3.92 -28.16 -11.30
N HIS A 11 -4.30 -28.59 -10.09
CA HIS A 11 -5.64 -28.42 -9.54
C HIS A 11 -5.60 -28.20 -8.02
N PRO A 12 -6.63 -27.57 -7.42
CA PRO A 12 -6.70 -27.36 -5.97
C PRO A 12 -6.70 -28.66 -5.17
N TYR A 13 -6.32 -28.56 -3.89
CA TYR A 13 -6.30 -29.69 -2.96
C TYR A 13 -7.72 -30.24 -2.72
N PRO A 14 -8.10 -31.42 -3.25
CA PRO A 14 -9.50 -31.84 -3.32
C PRO A 14 -10.23 -31.93 -1.96
N PRO A 15 -9.62 -32.41 -0.86
CA PRO A 15 -10.32 -32.52 0.42
C PRO A 15 -10.87 -31.20 0.99
N LEU A 16 -10.29 -30.06 0.59
CA LEU A 16 -10.75 -28.73 1.01
C LEU A 16 -11.42 -27.98 -0.14
N TYR A 17 -10.83 -28.05 -1.33
CA TYR A 17 -11.22 -27.23 -2.47
C TYR A 17 -11.96 -28.04 -3.55
N ASP A 18 -12.89 -28.88 -3.13
CA ASP A 18 -13.71 -29.66 -4.05
C ASP A 18 -14.75 -28.79 -4.76
N CYS A 19 -14.80 -28.94 -6.08
CA CYS A 19 -15.72 -28.24 -6.98
C CYS A 19 -16.59 -29.20 -7.80
N SER A 20 -16.51 -30.52 -7.55
CA SER A 20 -17.14 -31.57 -8.35
C SER A 20 -18.67 -31.61 -8.24
N ASN A 21 -19.25 -30.98 -7.21
CA ASN A 21 -20.68 -31.00 -6.94
C ASN A 21 -21.55 -30.25 -7.96
N LYS A 22 -20.98 -29.35 -8.77
CA LYS A 22 -21.70 -28.52 -9.74
C LYS A 22 -20.87 -28.35 -11.01
N THR A 23 -21.55 -28.21 -12.13
CA THR A 23 -20.97 -27.73 -13.38
C THR A 23 -20.48 -26.28 -13.24
N ARG A 24 -19.65 -25.83 -14.18
CA ARG A 24 -19.08 -24.47 -14.14
C ARG A 24 -20.15 -23.39 -14.25
N GLU A 25 -21.16 -23.63 -15.08
CA GLU A 25 -22.31 -22.75 -15.30
C GLU A 25 -23.16 -22.63 -14.03
N GLU A 26 -23.39 -23.76 -13.34
CA GLU A 26 -24.07 -23.77 -12.05
C GLU A 26 -23.26 -23.05 -10.98
N TRP A 27 -21.93 -23.13 -10.99
CA TRP A 27 -21.09 -22.32 -10.09
C TRP A 27 -21.21 -20.82 -10.39
N TYR A 28 -21.21 -20.41 -11.66
CA TYR A 28 -21.48 -19.02 -12.01
C TYR A 28 -22.86 -18.55 -11.52
N ALA A 29 -23.87 -19.41 -11.56
CA ALA A 29 -25.20 -19.08 -11.03
C ALA A 29 -25.24 -18.88 -9.50
N THR A 30 -24.22 -19.34 -8.76
CA THR A 30 -24.09 -19.06 -7.30
C THR A 30 -23.45 -17.71 -6.99
N GLY A 31 -22.81 -17.08 -7.98
CA GLY A 31 -22.21 -15.74 -7.85
C GLY A 31 -23.16 -14.65 -8.33
N SER A 32 -23.00 -13.44 -7.80
CA SER A 32 -23.67 -12.24 -8.31
C SER A 32 -22.78 -11.47 -9.28
N VAL A 33 -23.37 -10.97 -10.36
CA VAL A 33 -22.72 -10.05 -11.30
C VAL A 33 -22.84 -8.63 -10.75
N GLU A 34 -21.71 -8.00 -10.46
CA GLU A 34 -21.64 -6.73 -9.73
C GLU A 34 -21.05 -5.63 -10.61
N TRP A 35 -21.80 -5.19 -11.62
CA TRP A 35 -21.34 -4.17 -12.58
C TRP A 35 -20.83 -2.87 -11.94
N PRO A 36 -21.56 -2.22 -11.01
CA PRO A 36 -21.13 -0.92 -10.48
C PRO A 36 -19.81 -1.02 -9.71
N LEU A 37 -19.70 -1.99 -8.80
CA LEU A 37 -18.48 -2.21 -8.01
C LEU A 37 -17.34 -2.74 -8.87
N GLY A 38 -17.64 -3.63 -9.82
CA GLY A 38 -16.65 -4.19 -10.73
C GLY A 38 -16.00 -3.14 -11.62
N ILE A 39 -16.81 -2.26 -12.23
CA ILE A 39 -16.31 -1.12 -13.01
C ILE A 39 -15.51 -0.17 -12.12
N TYR A 40 -16.00 0.13 -10.92
CA TYR A 40 -15.29 0.98 -9.96
C TYR A 40 -13.88 0.45 -9.68
N PHE A 41 -13.74 -0.80 -9.21
CA PHE A 41 -12.45 -1.39 -8.87
C PHE A 41 -11.53 -1.54 -10.10
N LEU A 42 -12.09 -1.87 -11.26
CA LEU A 42 -11.30 -2.00 -12.48
C LEU A 42 -10.71 -0.65 -12.94
N LEU A 43 -11.55 0.38 -13.08
CA LEU A 43 -11.13 1.69 -13.56
C LEU A 43 -10.20 2.39 -12.56
N THR A 44 -10.53 2.34 -11.27
CA THR A 44 -9.68 2.94 -10.23
C THR A 44 -8.34 2.21 -10.14
N GLY A 45 -8.31 0.88 -10.26
CA GLY A 45 -7.08 0.10 -10.27
C GLY A 45 -6.15 0.46 -11.43
N ILE A 46 -6.70 0.52 -12.66
CA ILE A 46 -5.96 0.94 -13.85
C ILE A 46 -5.41 2.36 -13.67
N LEU A 47 -6.23 3.29 -13.18
CA LEU A 47 -5.80 4.66 -12.92
C LEU A 47 -4.64 4.71 -11.90
N LEU A 48 -4.76 3.98 -10.79
CA LEU A 48 -3.74 3.94 -9.75
C LEU A 48 -2.41 3.37 -10.28
N GLU A 49 -2.44 2.29 -11.05
CA GLU A 49 -1.26 1.73 -11.71
C GLU A 49 -0.59 2.73 -12.65
N MET A 50 -1.39 3.41 -13.49
CA MET A 50 -0.92 4.44 -14.40
C MET A 50 -0.26 5.62 -13.67
N LEU A 51 -0.70 5.95 -12.46
CA LEU A 51 -0.09 6.99 -11.62
C LEU A 51 1.15 6.50 -10.87
N TYR A 52 1.21 5.22 -10.50
CA TYR A 52 2.31 4.64 -9.74
C TYR A 52 3.58 4.48 -10.60
N LEU A 53 3.43 3.99 -11.84
CA LEU A 53 4.53 3.78 -12.79
C LEU A 53 5.46 5.00 -12.95
N PRO A 54 4.97 6.21 -13.29
CA PRO A 54 5.83 7.38 -13.44
C PRO A 54 6.47 7.80 -12.11
N CYS A 55 5.84 7.54 -10.96
CA CYS A 55 6.45 7.83 -9.66
C CYS A 55 7.71 7.00 -9.44
N LEU A 56 7.66 5.69 -9.72
CA LEU A 56 8.83 4.81 -9.60
C LEU A 56 9.89 5.14 -10.65
N ALA A 57 9.49 5.37 -11.90
CA ALA A 57 10.41 5.79 -12.97
C ALA A 57 11.15 7.10 -12.62
N SER A 58 10.44 8.06 -12.02
CA SER A 58 11.02 9.32 -11.51
C SER A 58 12.07 9.07 -10.42
N MET A 59 11.79 8.20 -9.44
CA MET A 59 12.77 7.86 -8.39
C MET A 59 14.07 7.28 -8.97
N TRP A 60 13.94 6.40 -9.97
CA TRP A 60 15.08 5.81 -10.67
C TRP A 60 15.88 6.84 -11.47
N LYS A 61 15.20 7.63 -12.33
CA LYS A 61 15.81 8.65 -13.20
C LYS A 61 16.58 9.70 -12.39
N LEU A 62 16.02 10.12 -11.26
CA LEU A 62 16.63 11.10 -10.35
C LEU A 62 17.75 10.50 -9.47
N LYS A 63 18.08 9.21 -9.61
CA LYS A 63 19.08 8.49 -8.80
C LYS A 63 18.83 8.63 -7.28
N LEU A 64 17.55 8.66 -6.88
CA LEU A 64 17.16 8.83 -5.47
C LEU A 64 17.44 7.59 -4.63
N LEU A 65 17.63 6.43 -5.26
CA LEU A 65 17.96 5.16 -4.61
C LEU A 65 19.34 5.12 -3.94
N SER A 66 20.03 6.25 -3.87
CA SER A 66 21.23 6.42 -3.03
C SER A 66 20.88 6.41 -1.54
N THR A 67 19.68 6.86 -1.15
CA THR A 67 19.28 6.89 0.27
C THR A 67 18.42 5.68 0.65
N SER A 68 18.59 5.23 1.88
CA SER A 68 17.90 4.07 2.46
C SER A 68 16.39 4.19 2.40
N CYS A 69 15.85 5.40 2.64
CA CYS A 69 14.43 5.64 2.58
C CYS A 69 13.86 5.42 1.17
N TYR A 70 14.49 6.01 0.15
CA TYR A 70 14.01 5.85 -1.23
C TYR A 70 14.18 4.41 -1.74
N LYS A 71 15.20 3.67 -1.29
CA LYS A 71 15.32 2.23 -1.55
C LYS A 71 14.10 1.46 -1.02
N ILE A 72 13.68 1.73 0.22
CA ILE A 72 12.50 1.08 0.83
C ILE A 72 11.21 1.51 0.10
N MET A 73 11.03 2.81 -0.15
CA MET A 73 9.85 3.33 -0.86
C MET A 73 9.70 2.75 -2.26
N PHE A 74 10.81 2.60 -2.99
CA PHE A 74 10.80 2.03 -4.34
C PHE A 74 10.40 0.56 -4.33
N PHE A 75 10.93 -0.23 -3.40
CA PHE A 75 10.54 -1.63 -3.23
C PHE A 75 9.09 -1.79 -2.77
N LEU A 76 8.66 -0.98 -1.79
CA LEU A 76 7.26 -0.94 -1.35
C LEU A 76 6.32 -0.62 -2.52
N GLY A 77 6.73 0.27 -3.43
CA GLY A 77 5.94 0.59 -4.61
C GLY A 77 5.66 -0.59 -5.53
N PHE A 78 6.61 -1.51 -5.71
CA PHE A 78 6.33 -2.74 -6.47
C PHE A 78 5.33 -3.65 -5.76
N LEU A 79 5.40 -3.75 -4.42
CA LEU A 79 4.45 -4.53 -3.63
C LEU A 79 3.05 -3.89 -3.65
N ASP A 80 2.97 -2.57 -3.60
CA ASP A 80 1.72 -1.82 -3.68
C ASP A 80 1.06 -1.99 -5.05
N MET A 81 1.82 -1.83 -6.15
CA MET A 81 1.32 -2.11 -7.51
C MET A 81 0.82 -3.55 -7.63
N SER A 82 1.63 -4.52 -7.19
CA SER A 82 1.22 -5.94 -7.17
C SER A 82 -0.07 -6.16 -6.37
N SER A 83 -0.24 -5.46 -5.26
CA SER A 83 -1.46 -5.49 -4.46
C SER A 83 -2.64 -4.84 -5.18
N VAL A 84 -2.45 -3.68 -5.83
CA VAL A 84 -3.48 -2.98 -6.63
C VAL A 84 -3.96 -3.84 -7.79
N PHE A 85 -3.05 -4.55 -8.45
CA PHE A 85 -3.41 -5.50 -9.50
C PHE A 85 -4.40 -6.55 -8.98
N VAL A 86 -4.15 -7.17 -7.82
CA VAL A 86 -5.05 -8.18 -7.25
C VAL A 86 -6.30 -7.55 -6.66
N ASN A 87 -6.15 -6.61 -5.73
CA ASN A 87 -7.23 -6.08 -4.92
C ASN A 87 -8.15 -5.12 -5.68
N SER A 88 -7.74 -4.64 -6.85
CA SER A 88 -8.49 -3.69 -7.67
C SER A 88 -8.79 -4.25 -9.05
N ILE A 89 -7.78 -4.47 -9.88
CA ILE A 89 -7.99 -4.84 -11.29
C ILE A 89 -8.64 -6.22 -11.40
N MET A 90 -8.06 -7.22 -10.73
CA MET A 90 -8.58 -8.58 -10.75
C MET A 90 -9.90 -8.70 -9.97
N THR A 91 -10.02 -8.05 -8.80
CA THR A 91 -11.30 -7.89 -8.09
C THR A 91 -12.40 -7.36 -9.01
N GLY A 92 -12.12 -6.28 -9.75
CA GLY A 92 -13.09 -5.66 -10.66
C GLY A 92 -13.49 -6.58 -11.80
N TYR A 93 -12.51 -7.24 -12.44
CA TYR A 93 -12.75 -8.22 -13.48
C TYR A 93 -13.63 -9.40 -13.00
N PHE A 94 -13.31 -9.97 -11.85
CA PHE A 94 -14.05 -11.11 -11.30
C PHE A 94 -15.46 -10.72 -10.83
N ALA A 95 -15.65 -9.50 -10.32
CA ALA A 95 -16.96 -8.97 -9.96
C ALA A 95 -17.89 -8.84 -11.18
N ILE A 96 -17.38 -8.35 -12.32
CA ILE A 96 -18.14 -8.25 -13.58
C ILE A 96 -18.50 -9.64 -14.12
N ARG A 97 -17.62 -10.63 -13.91
CA ARG A 97 -17.87 -12.01 -14.37
C ARG A 97 -18.76 -12.83 -13.43
N GLY A 98 -19.08 -12.32 -12.24
CA GLY A 98 -19.79 -13.11 -11.22
C GLY A 98 -19.00 -14.33 -10.75
N ALA A 99 -17.68 -14.21 -10.67
CA ALA A 99 -16.81 -15.35 -10.35
C ALA A 99 -16.87 -15.71 -8.85
N VAL A 100 -17.01 -17.01 -8.58
CA VAL A 100 -16.76 -17.66 -7.29
C VAL A 100 -15.59 -18.63 -7.43
N PHE A 101 -15.02 -19.10 -6.32
CA PHE A 101 -13.84 -19.98 -6.30
C PHE A 101 -13.84 -21.05 -7.40
N CYS A 102 -14.90 -21.85 -7.50
CA CYS A 102 -14.98 -22.98 -8.44
C CYS A 102 -15.14 -22.60 -9.92
N THR A 103 -15.34 -21.32 -10.26
CA THR A 103 -15.43 -20.89 -11.67
C THR A 103 -14.08 -20.88 -12.38
N ASN A 104 -13.00 -20.63 -11.62
CA ASN A 104 -11.61 -20.72 -12.07
C ASN A 104 -10.68 -20.88 -10.86
N PRO A 105 -10.63 -22.08 -10.27
CA PRO A 105 -10.08 -22.25 -8.93
C PRO A 105 -8.56 -22.10 -8.90
N VAL A 106 -7.83 -22.51 -9.93
CA VAL A 106 -6.37 -22.33 -10.00
C VAL A 106 -6.02 -20.84 -10.03
N THR A 107 -6.67 -20.05 -10.89
CA THR A 107 -6.40 -18.60 -10.98
C THR A 107 -6.80 -17.87 -9.70
N LEU A 108 -7.97 -18.18 -9.13
CA LEU A 108 -8.46 -17.51 -7.92
C LEU A 108 -7.60 -17.84 -6.70
N LEU A 109 -7.17 -19.09 -6.55
CA LEU A 109 -6.25 -19.49 -5.48
C LEU A 109 -4.88 -18.82 -5.65
N THR A 110 -4.37 -18.77 -6.89
CA THR A 110 -3.07 -18.15 -7.21
C THR A 110 -3.05 -16.66 -6.88
N LEU A 111 -4.07 -15.92 -7.33
CA LEU A 111 -4.16 -14.48 -7.09
C LEU A 111 -4.40 -14.18 -5.61
N GLY A 112 -5.18 -14.99 -4.91
CA GLY A 112 -5.38 -14.80 -3.48
C GLY A 112 -4.14 -15.13 -2.64
N ALA A 113 -3.36 -16.15 -3.03
CA ALA A 113 -2.05 -16.43 -2.43
C ALA A 113 -1.07 -15.27 -2.64
N PHE A 114 -0.96 -14.78 -3.89
CA PHE A 114 -0.10 -13.68 -4.27
C PHE A 114 -0.50 -12.37 -3.57
N GLY A 115 -1.79 -12.01 -3.61
CA GLY A 115 -2.32 -10.81 -2.97
C GLY A 115 -2.11 -10.80 -1.46
N CYS A 116 -2.33 -11.93 -0.78
CA CYS A 116 -2.05 -12.06 0.66
C CYS A 116 -0.55 -11.92 0.95
N GLY A 117 0.31 -12.53 0.12
CA GLY A 117 1.76 -12.37 0.23
C GLY A 117 2.22 -10.93 0.05
N CYS A 118 1.71 -10.23 -0.97
CA CYS A 118 2.00 -8.82 -1.21
C CYS A 118 1.53 -7.94 -0.04
N TRP A 119 0.32 -8.18 0.48
CA TRP A 119 -0.19 -7.46 1.66
C TRP A 119 0.76 -7.59 2.87
N CYS A 120 1.08 -8.83 3.26
CA CYS A 120 1.94 -9.08 4.41
C CYS A 120 3.36 -8.49 4.22
N ALA A 121 3.93 -8.62 3.03
CA ALA A 121 5.23 -8.04 2.71
C ALA A 121 5.21 -6.51 2.67
N SER A 122 4.15 -5.89 2.16
CA SER A 122 3.94 -4.44 2.20
C SER A 122 3.87 -3.97 3.65
N CYS A 123 3.14 -4.68 4.52
CA CYS A 123 3.06 -4.32 5.94
C CYS A 123 4.44 -4.35 6.63
N LEU A 124 5.23 -5.41 6.42
CA LEU A 124 6.59 -5.51 6.98
C LEU A 124 7.49 -4.40 6.44
N THR A 125 7.41 -4.11 5.15
CA THR A 125 8.18 -3.04 4.50
C THR A 125 7.78 -1.65 5.01
N CYS A 126 6.50 -1.43 5.32
CA CYS A 126 6.02 -0.22 6.00
C CYS A 126 6.60 -0.06 7.41
N ILE A 127 6.75 -1.17 8.16
CA ILE A 127 7.43 -1.15 9.47
C ILE A 127 8.90 -0.75 9.30
N PHE A 128 9.61 -1.32 8.32
CA PHE A 128 10.99 -0.92 8.01
C PHE A 128 11.08 0.55 7.62
N LEU A 129 10.13 1.06 6.83
CA LEU A 129 10.08 2.48 6.48
C LEU A 129 9.87 3.36 7.71
N ALA A 130 8.95 3.01 8.61
CA ALA A 130 8.71 3.75 9.85
C ALA A 130 9.94 3.74 10.77
N LEU A 131 10.58 2.58 10.93
CA LEU A 131 11.85 2.45 11.67
C LEU A 131 12.97 3.27 11.05
N ASN A 132 13.07 3.32 9.71
CA ASN A 132 14.01 4.17 9.01
C ASN A 132 13.78 5.66 9.35
N ARG A 133 12.52 6.11 9.41
CA ARG A 133 12.19 7.48 9.85
C ARG A 133 12.52 7.72 11.32
N CYS A 134 12.35 6.73 12.19
CA CYS A 134 12.79 6.80 13.58
C CYS A 134 14.32 6.93 13.67
N ALA A 135 15.08 6.24 12.81
CA ALA A 135 16.54 6.34 12.75
C ALA A 135 17.00 7.74 12.31
N ASP A 136 16.30 8.37 11.35
CA ASP A 136 16.58 9.74 10.89
C ASP A 136 16.35 10.80 11.99
N LEU A 137 15.37 10.57 12.87
CA LEU A 137 14.98 11.51 13.92
C LEU A 137 15.63 11.24 15.28
N SER A 138 16.14 10.04 15.51
CA SER A 138 16.78 9.65 16.76
C SER A 138 18.31 9.76 16.69
N GLU A 139 18.94 9.90 17.85
CA GLU A 139 20.40 9.83 17.99
C GLU A 139 20.90 8.39 18.22
N ASN A 140 19.99 7.41 18.15
CA ASN A 140 20.33 6.02 18.43
C ASN A 140 21.23 5.43 17.33
N ARG A 141 22.49 5.15 17.68
CA ARG A 141 23.51 4.61 16.78
C ARG A 141 23.14 3.24 16.20
N PHE A 142 22.44 2.40 16.97
CA PHE A 142 22.03 1.07 16.52
C PHE A 142 21.00 1.13 15.39
N LEU A 143 19.98 1.98 15.53
CA LEU A 143 18.96 2.17 14.49
C LEU A 143 19.57 2.70 13.19
N LYS A 144 20.47 3.68 13.28
CA LYS A 144 21.18 4.19 12.09
C LYS A 144 22.01 3.11 11.42
N LEU A 145 22.67 2.26 12.20
CA LEU A 145 23.53 1.19 11.71
C LEU A 145 22.77 0.06 10.98
N ILE A 146 21.48 -0.16 11.32
CA ILE A 146 20.61 -1.10 10.60
C ILE A 146 20.29 -0.60 9.18
N PHE A 147 20.00 0.70 9.04
CA PHE A 147 19.59 1.29 7.77
C PHE A 147 20.73 1.88 6.96
N ASP A 148 21.99 1.68 7.36
CA ASP A 148 23.14 2.27 6.68
C ASP A 148 23.56 1.50 5.42
N GLY A 149 23.95 2.26 4.39
CA GLY A 149 24.50 1.74 3.14
C GLY A 149 23.65 0.66 2.46
N ASN A 150 24.25 -0.52 2.29
CA ASN A 150 23.65 -1.65 1.55
C ASN A 150 22.86 -2.62 2.45
N ARG A 151 22.85 -2.43 3.77
CA ARG A 151 22.14 -3.33 4.71
C ARG A 151 20.63 -3.28 4.54
N VAL A 152 20.11 -2.16 4.03
CA VAL A 152 18.71 -2.02 3.65
C VAL A 152 18.28 -3.12 2.69
N TYR A 153 19.12 -3.51 1.73
CA TYR A 153 18.78 -4.58 0.77
C TYR A 153 18.53 -5.93 1.44
N PHE A 154 19.22 -6.20 2.56
CA PHE A 154 18.93 -7.40 3.36
C PHE A 154 17.53 -7.34 3.99
N LEU A 155 17.09 -6.18 4.47
CA LEU A 155 15.72 -5.99 4.97
C LEU A 155 14.68 -6.15 3.86
N LEU A 156 14.95 -5.63 2.65
CA LEU A 156 14.07 -5.81 1.50
C LEU A 156 13.99 -7.28 1.06
N PHE A 157 15.12 -7.98 1.11
CA PHE A 157 15.17 -9.42 0.86
C PHE A 157 14.37 -10.20 1.90
N LEU A 158 14.40 -9.80 3.18
CA LEU A 158 13.56 -10.40 4.22
C LEU A 158 12.06 -10.18 3.94
N SER A 159 11.66 -8.99 3.47
CA SER A 159 10.28 -8.76 3.02
C SER A 159 9.89 -9.67 1.85
N LEU A 160 10.79 -9.91 0.91
CA LEU A 160 10.55 -10.83 -0.21
C LEU A 160 10.41 -12.28 0.28
N LEU A 161 11.28 -12.74 1.18
CA LEU A 161 11.15 -14.07 1.78
C LEU A 161 9.82 -14.23 2.52
N TYR A 162 9.37 -13.17 3.21
CA TYR A 162 8.09 -13.18 3.90
C TYR A 162 6.90 -13.28 2.92
N LEU A 163 6.95 -12.57 1.78
CA LEU A 163 5.97 -12.74 0.69
C LEU A 163 5.89 -14.19 0.24
N LEU A 164 7.04 -14.78 -0.09
CA LEU A 164 7.12 -16.16 -0.58
C LEU A 164 6.62 -17.15 0.48
N PHE A 165 6.97 -16.93 1.74
CA PHE A 165 6.46 -17.73 2.86
C PHE A 165 4.94 -17.71 2.92
N ILE A 166 4.32 -16.52 2.93
CA ILE A 166 2.87 -16.37 2.97
C ILE A 166 2.22 -17.03 1.75
N MET A 167 2.74 -16.74 0.55
CA MET A 167 2.18 -17.23 -0.71
C MET A 167 2.17 -18.76 -0.80
N PHE A 168 3.29 -19.42 -0.48
CA PHE A 168 3.44 -20.86 -0.70
C PHE A 168 2.99 -21.70 0.51
N PHE A 169 3.26 -21.25 1.73
CA PHE A 169 3.13 -22.10 2.91
C PHE A 169 1.82 -21.90 3.68
N THR A 170 1.14 -20.76 3.51
CA THR A 170 -0.08 -20.45 4.27
C THR A 170 -1.37 -20.78 3.50
N THR A 171 -2.52 -20.52 4.11
CA THR A 171 -3.84 -20.71 3.48
C THR A 171 -4.15 -19.52 2.58
N PRO A 172 -4.33 -19.73 1.26
CA PRO A 172 -4.59 -18.63 0.34
C PRO A 172 -6.02 -18.11 0.50
N ALA A 173 -6.21 -16.83 0.19
CA ALA A 173 -7.54 -16.27 0.00
C ALA A 173 -8.10 -16.68 -1.37
N SER A 174 -9.40 -16.49 -1.57
CA SER A 174 -10.11 -16.73 -2.82
C SER A 174 -11.22 -15.70 -3.00
N PHE A 175 -11.46 -15.28 -4.23
CA PHE A 175 -12.46 -14.26 -4.51
C PHE A 175 -13.88 -14.82 -4.49
N ASN A 176 -14.83 -14.02 -4.01
CA ASN A 176 -16.26 -14.31 -4.12
C ASN A 176 -17.03 -13.05 -4.55
N SER A 177 -17.69 -13.12 -5.73
CA SER A 177 -18.41 -11.98 -6.31
C SER A 177 -19.61 -11.53 -5.49
N ASN A 178 -20.24 -12.42 -4.70
CA ASN A 178 -21.37 -12.07 -3.84
C ASN A 178 -21.03 -10.94 -2.86
N TYR A 179 -19.76 -10.81 -2.50
CA TYR A 179 -19.23 -9.82 -1.58
C TYR A 179 -18.21 -8.86 -2.23
N VAL A 180 -17.83 -9.11 -3.49
CA VAL A 180 -16.78 -8.37 -4.23
C VAL A 180 -15.49 -8.27 -3.42
N SER A 181 -15.07 -9.40 -2.82
CA SER A 181 -13.91 -9.43 -1.91
C SER A 181 -13.29 -10.82 -1.82
N TRP A 182 -12.17 -10.91 -1.10
CA TRP A 182 -11.34 -12.09 -0.96
C TRP A 182 -11.50 -12.70 0.43
N PHE A 183 -11.78 -14.00 0.48
CA PHE A 183 -12.03 -14.76 1.71
C PHE A 183 -11.12 -15.98 1.75
N PHE A 184 -10.66 -16.35 2.94
CA PHE A 184 -9.91 -17.59 3.11
C PHE A 184 -10.80 -18.82 2.96
N ASN A 185 -12.05 -18.77 3.44
CA ASN A 185 -13.04 -19.81 3.14
C ASN A 185 -13.58 -19.61 1.71
N PRO A 186 -13.40 -20.58 0.79
CA PRO A 186 -13.89 -20.51 -0.58
C PRO A 186 -15.41 -20.71 -0.72
N MET A 187 -16.11 -20.97 0.39
CA MET A 187 -17.56 -21.19 0.48
C MET A 187 -18.04 -22.41 -0.33
N THR A 188 -17.22 -23.47 -0.36
CA THR A 188 -17.49 -24.74 -1.08
C THR A 188 -18.27 -25.76 -0.24
N GLY A 189 -18.64 -25.43 1.00
CA GLY A 189 -19.44 -26.29 1.90
C GLY A 189 -18.66 -26.93 3.05
N GLN A 190 -17.34 -26.77 3.09
CA GLN A 190 -16.48 -27.24 4.19
C GLN A 190 -16.49 -26.27 5.39
N GLU A 191 -16.10 -26.76 6.57
CA GLU A 191 -16.05 -25.95 7.80
C GLU A 191 -15.12 -24.74 7.69
N SER A 192 -15.60 -23.56 8.08
CA SER A 192 -14.84 -22.30 7.98
C SER A 192 -13.52 -22.29 8.74
N LEU A 193 -13.45 -23.02 9.86
CA LEU A 193 -12.26 -23.07 10.73
C LEU A 193 -11.06 -23.73 10.04
N SER A 194 -11.29 -24.63 9.07
CA SER A 194 -10.23 -25.29 8.30
C SER A 194 -9.47 -24.33 7.36
N TYR A 195 -10.02 -23.13 7.13
CA TYR A 195 -9.44 -22.14 6.22
C TYR A 195 -8.78 -20.96 6.92
N VAL A 196 -8.80 -20.91 8.26
CA VAL A 196 -8.23 -19.78 8.99
C VAL A 196 -6.73 -19.65 8.68
N ASN A 197 -6.32 -18.46 8.25
CA ASN A 197 -4.91 -18.12 8.06
C ASN A 197 -4.39 -17.40 9.31
N VAL A 198 -3.87 -18.19 10.25
CA VAL A 198 -3.31 -17.68 11.51
C VAL A 198 -2.14 -16.73 11.25
N TYR A 199 -1.29 -16.99 10.25
CA TYR A 199 -0.16 -16.13 9.92
C TYR A 199 -0.61 -14.74 9.47
N HIS A 200 -1.64 -14.67 8.62
CA HIS A 200 -2.25 -13.41 8.21
C HIS A 200 -2.87 -12.66 9.42
N ALA A 201 -3.55 -13.37 10.32
CA ALA A 201 -4.11 -12.76 11.53
C ALA A 201 -3.01 -12.20 12.44
N VAL A 202 -1.95 -12.99 12.72
CA VAL A 202 -0.79 -12.58 13.52
C VAL A 202 -0.08 -11.39 12.88
N ASN A 203 0.13 -11.41 11.55
CA ASN A 203 0.66 -10.27 10.80
C ASN A 203 -0.13 -9.00 11.09
N ASN A 204 -1.45 -9.06 10.94
CA ASN A 204 -2.33 -7.90 11.10
C ASN A 204 -2.30 -7.35 12.53
N VAL A 205 -2.24 -8.21 13.56
CA VAL A 205 -2.07 -7.78 14.95
C VAL A 205 -0.71 -7.12 15.18
N ILE A 206 0.39 -7.75 14.74
CA ILE A 206 1.74 -7.21 14.90
C ILE A 206 1.86 -5.85 14.22
N VAL A 207 1.33 -5.72 13.00
CA VAL A 207 1.37 -4.49 12.22
C VAL A 207 0.59 -3.41 12.93
N ALA A 208 -0.67 -3.67 13.33
CA ALA A 208 -1.48 -2.68 14.03
C ALA A 208 -0.81 -2.16 15.30
N ILE A 209 -0.21 -3.02 16.12
CA ILE A 209 0.49 -2.62 17.34
C ILE A 209 1.76 -1.84 17.00
N THR A 210 2.61 -2.40 16.14
CA THR A 210 3.94 -1.87 15.85
C THR A 210 3.86 -0.51 15.14
N THR A 211 3.02 -0.39 14.12
CA THR A 211 2.88 0.89 13.40
C THR A 211 2.31 1.96 14.31
N THR A 212 1.31 1.65 15.14
CA THR A 212 0.75 2.60 16.11
C THR A 212 1.82 3.12 17.07
N LEU A 213 2.63 2.24 17.66
CA LEU A 213 3.72 2.63 18.57
C LEU A 213 4.79 3.47 17.86
N LEU A 214 5.20 3.08 16.65
CA LEU A 214 6.21 3.82 15.89
C LEU A 214 5.71 5.21 15.47
N TYR A 215 4.48 5.33 14.98
CA TYR A 215 3.93 6.64 14.60
C TYR A 215 3.65 7.52 15.81
N PHE A 216 3.26 6.95 16.95
CA PHE A 216 3.14 7.69 18.21
C PHE A 216 4.51 8.21 18.67
N TYR A 217 5.55 7.39 18.62
CA TYR A 217 6.93 7.82 18.90
C TYR A 217 7.38 8.96 17.96
N LEU A 218 7.10 8.82 16.66
CA LEU A 218 7.40 9.85 15.66
C LEU A 218 6.65 11.16 15.94
N CYS A 219 5.37 11.11 16.37
CA CYS A 219 4.60 12.29 16.80
C CYS A 219 5.35 13.05 17.90
N ILE A 220 5.72 12.33 18.96
CA ILE A 220 6.32 12.93 20.15
C ILE A 220 7.65 13.58 19.79
N LYS A 221 8.52 12.85 19.08
CA LYS A 221 9.83 13.38 18.68
C LYS A 221 9.70 14.60 17.77
N LEU A 222 8.76 14.58 16.83
CA LEU A 222 8.51 15.71 15.94
C LEU A 222 7.95 16.91 16.71
N TYR A 223 7.03 16.69 17.65
CA TYR A 223 6.46 17.74 18.49
C TYR A 223 7.53 18.40 19.36
N CYS A 224 8.36 17.61 20.05
CA CYS A 224 9.48 18.12 20.84
C CYS A 224 10.46 18.94 19.99
N LYS A 225 10.82 18.45 18.79
CA LYS A 225 11.75 19.13 17.88
C LYS A 225 11.18 20.43 17.30
N THR A 226 9.89 20.45 16.99
CA THR A 226 9.19 21.63 16.45
C THR A 226 9.04 22.73 17.51
N ARG A 227 8.84 22.36 18.79
CA ARG A 227 8.80 23.32 19.90
C ARG A 227 10.13 24.05 20.09
N SER A 228 11.25 23.39 19.77
CA SER A 228 12.59 23.99 19.84
C SER A 228 13.00 24.77 18.58
N ALA A 229 12.27 24.69 17.46
CA ALA A 229 12.66 25.30 16.19
C ALA A 229 11.50 26.10 15.55
N ALA A 230 11.55 27.43 15.65
CA ALA A 230 10.51 28.37 15.19
C ALA A 230 10.36 28.51 13.64
N SER A 231 10.63 27.49 12.83
CA SER A 231 10.74 27.65 11.36
C SER A 231 9.85 26.74 10.51
N LYS A 232 9.60 27.20 9.26
CA LYS A 232 8.76 26.62 8.20
C LYS A 232 8.95 25.11 7.92
N VAL A 233 10.06 24.51 8.38
CA VAL A 233 10.33 23.06 8.35
C VAL A 233 9.22 22.24 9.03
N GLY A 234 8.60 22.79 10.08
CA GLY A 234 7.51 22.11 10.80
C GLY A 234 6.26 21.86 9.95
N ARG A 235 5.94 22.69 8.94
CA ARG A 235 4.71 22.53 8.15
C ARG A 235 4.79 21.36 7.16
N PHE A 236 5.91 21.21 6.46
CA PHE A 236 6.14 20.10 5.54
C PHE A 236 6.24 18.76 6.30
N GLN A 237 6.98 18.75 7.42
CA GLN A 237 7.06 17.57 8.27
C GLN A 237 5.68 17.17 8.86
N LYS A 238 4.87 18.14 9.30
CA LYS A 238 3.48 17.89 9.74
C LYS A 238 2.60 17.29 8.63
N GLN A 239 2.71 17.76 7.39
CA GLN A 239 1.92 17.25 6.27
C GLN A 239 2.25 15.79 5.94
N VAL A 240 3.55 15.46 5.86
CA VAL A 240 4.02 14.08 5.64
C VAL A 240 3.58 13.16 6.78
N PHE A 241 3.58 13.69 8.01
CA PHE A 241 3.14 12.97 9.20
C PHE A 241 1.64 12.63 9.15
N ILE A 242 0.77 13.62 8.91
CA ILE A 242 -0.69 13.40 8.84
C ILE A 242 -1.03 12.38 7.76
N GLN A 243 -0.39 12.44 6.60
CA GLN A 243 -0.58 11.44 5.54
C GLN A 243 -0.22 10.03 5.99
N SER A 244 0.92 9.88 6.66
CA SER A 244 1.36 8.57 7.15
C SER A 244 0.42 8.01 8.21
N PHE A 245 -0.14 8.87 9.06
CA PHE A 245 -1.17 8.49 10.03
C PHE A 245 -2.47 8.03 9.34
N LEU A 246 -2.93 8.75 8.31
CA LEU A 246 -4.13 8.36 7.56
C LEU A 246 -3.95 7.02 6.84
N ILE A 247 -2.80 6.76 6.21
CA ILE A 247 -2.49 5.44 5.65
C ILE A 247 -2.52 4.36 6.73
N CYS A 248 -1.89 4.61 7.88
CA CYS A 248 -1.86 3.66 8.97
C CYS A 248 -3.29 3.33 9.46
N LEU A 249 -4.17 4.32 9.56
CA LEU A 249 -5.57 4.11 9.93
C LEU A 249 -6.30 3.23 8.90
N ILE A 250 -6.11 3.51 7.61
CA ILE A 250 -6.68 2.70 6.51
C ILE A 250 -6.19 1.25 6.60
N ASN A 251 -4.89 1.04 6.86
CA ASN A 251 -4.32 -0.30 7.02
C ASN A 251 -4.92 -1.04 8.21
N VAL A 252 -5.11 -0.36 9.35
CA VAL A 252 -5.73 -0.95 10.54
C VAL A 252 -7.19 -1.34 10.28
N VAL A 253 -7.95 -0.49 9.58
CA VAL A 253 -9.34 -0.78 9.20
C VAL A 253 -9.40 -2.02 8.31
N ALA A 254 -8.58 -2.09 7.25
CA ALA A 254 -8.51 -3.25 6.37
C ALA A 254 -8.11 -4.51 7.17
N ALA A 255 -7.05 -4.43 7.96
CA ALA A 255 -6.54 -5.52 8.78
C ALA A 255 -7.59 -6.09 9.74
N TYR A 256 -8.33 -5.22 10.44
CA TYR A 256 -9.38 -5.61 11.37
C TYR A 256 -10.54 -6.31 10.65
N ILE A 257 -11.06 -5.72 9.57
CA ILE A 257 -12.19 -6.28 8.82
C ILE A 257 -11.83 -7.65 8.24
N TYR A 258 -10.62 -7.80 7.67
CA TYR A 258 -10.17 -9.07 7.12
C TYR A 258 -9.90 -10.14 8.19
N VAL A 259 -9.53 -9.76 9.41
CA VAL A 259 -9.49 -10.70 10.54
C VAL A 259 -10.91 -11.08 10.96
N TYR A 260 -11.83 -10.12 11.05
CA TYR A 260 -13.23 -10.38 11.38
C TYR A 260 -13.91 -11.33 10.39
N MET A 261 -13.65 -11.17 9.08
CA MET A 261 -14.12 -12.05 8.00
C MET A 261 -13.70 -13.52 8.15
N GLN A 262 -12.64 -13.83 8.91
CA GLN A 262 -12.18 -15.22 9.11
C GLN A 262 -12.97 -15.96 10.18
N TYR A 263 -13.51 -15.24 11.17
CA TYR A 263 -14.15 -15.83 12.36
C TYR A 263 -15.65 -15.60 12.42
N SER A 264 -16.17 -14.70 11.59
CA SER A 264 -17.58 -14.31 11.61
C SER A 264 -18.04 -13.96 10.20
N ALA A 265 -19.35 -13.93 9.99
CA ALA A 265 -19.98 -13.55 8.73
C ALA A 265 -20.38 -12.06 8.77
N PRO A 266 -19.52 -11.12 8.32
CA PRO A 266 -19.89 -9.71 8.22
C PRO A 266 -20.99 -9.47 7.18
N PRO A 267 -21.80 -8.42 7.35
CA PRO A 267 -22.66 -7.94 6.28
C PRO A 267 -21.84 -7.42 5.09
N LYS A 268 -22.39 -7.54 3.88
CA LYS A 268 -21.69 -7.19 2.62
C LYS A 268 -21.11 -5.77 2.60
N TRP A 269 -21.81 -4.78 3.14
CA TRP A 269 -21.31 -3.40 3.16
C TRP A 269 -19.99 -3.28 3.94
N LEU A 270 -19.83 -4.03 5.03
CA LEU A 270 -18.62 -4.01 5.85
C LEU A 270 -17.46 -4.69 5.12
N VAL A 271 -17.75 -5.76 4.37
CA VAL A 271 -16.76 -6.43 3.51
C VAL A 271 -16.26 -5.48 2.41
N ILE A 272 -17.15 -4.72 1.79
CA ILE A 272 -16.78 -3.73 0.78
C ILE A 272 -15.91 -2.63 1.39
N VAL A 273 -16.21 -2.17 2.61
CA VAL A 273 -15.33 -1.23 3.34
C VAL A 273 -13.93 -1.82 3.54
N GLY A 274 -13.82 -3.11 3.90
CA GLY A 274 -12.54 -3.81 4.00
C GLY A 274 -11.80 -3.86 2.68
N GLN A 275 -12.50 -4.14 1.58
CA GLN A 275 -11.92 -4.21 0.23
C GLN A 275 -11.42 -2.83 -0.24
N ILE A 276 -12.21 -1.78 -0.05
CA ILE A 276 -11.82 -0.40 -0.38
C ILE A 276 -10.65 0.04 0.51
N ALA A 277 -10.65 -0.32 1.79
CA ALA A 277 -9.53 -0.02 2.68
C ALA A 277 -8.23 -0.73 2.22
N TRP A 278 -8.32 -1.99 1.77
CA TRP A 278 -7.17 -2.67 1.16
C TRP A 278 -6.71 -1.98 -0.13
N GLN A 279 -7.63 -1.58 -1.01
CA GLN A 279 -7.28 -0.83 -2.21
C GLN A 279 -6.59 0.50 -1.89
N LEU A 280 -7.15 1.28 -0.96
CA LEU A 280 -6.63 2.58 -0.55
C LEU A 280 -5.27 2.45 0.14
N SER A 281 -5.04 1.40 0.93
CA SER A 281 -3.75 1.19 1.59
C SER A 281 -2.56 1.16 0.62
N ALA A 282 -2.74 0.53 -0.53
CA ALA A 282 -1.72 0.41 -1.57
C ALA A 282 -1.77 1.59 -2.54
N GLY A 283 -2.98 1.96 -3.02
CA GLY A 283 -3.17 2.98 -4.03
C GLY A 283 -2.92 4.41 -3.56
N PHE A 284 -3.21 4.73 -2.29
CA PHE A 284 -3.11 6.11 -1.81
C PHE A 284 -1.66 6.63 -1.82
N VAL A 285 -0.67 5.73 -1.77
CA VAL A 285 0.75 6.06 -1.74
C VAL A 285 1.20 6.83 -3.00
N CYS A 286 0.72 6.49 -4.20
CA CYS A 286 1.09 7.23 -5.41
C CYS A 286 0.51 8.66 -5.41
N ILE A 287 -0.70 8.84 -4.88
CA ILE A 287 -1.31 10.17 -4.71
C ILE A 287 -0.45 11.01 -3.77
N ILE A 288 0.07 10.41 -2.69
CA ILE A 288 0.99 11.09 -1.76
C ILE A 288 2.28 11.50 -2.48
N TYR A 289 2.84 10.64 -3.32
CA TYR A 289 4.05 10.96 -4.08
C TYR A 289 3.83 12.14 -5.03
N LEU A 290 2.68 12.19 -5.69
CA LEU A 290 2.34 13.24 -6.65
C LEU A 290 1.87 14.55 -5.99
N THR A 291 1.38 14.53 -4.76
CA THR A 291 0.84 15.73 -4.09
C THR A 291 1.81 16.33 -3.06
N VAL A 292 2.51 15.49 -2.31
CA VAL A 292 3.31 15.91 -1.16
C VAL A 292 4.81 15.73 -1.39
N ASN A 293 5.23 14.64 -2.04
CA ASN A 293 6.65 14.45 -2.31
C ASN A 293 7.10 15.34 -3.49
N ARG A 294 7.56 16.56 -3.15
CA ARG A 294 8.01 17.55 -4.13
C ARG A 294 9.07 17.01 -5.07
N THR A 295 10.00 16.19 -4.59
CA THR A 295 11.09 15.63 -5.41
C THR A 295 10.55 14.66 -6.44
N ILE A 296 9.73 13.68 -6.04
CA ILE A 296 9.12 12.72 -6.97
C ILE A 296 8.21 13.44 -7.96
N ARG A 297 7.33 14.32 -7.47
CA ARG A 297 6.43 15.11 -8.30
C ARG A 297 7.19 15.89 -9.37
N ARG A 298 8.31 16.52 -9.02
CA ARG A 298 9.15 17.27 -9.96
C ARG A 298 9.71 16.37 -11.05
N GLY A 299 10.26 15.22 -10.67
CA GLY A 299 10.79 14.25 -11.63
C GLY A 299 9.71 13.61 -12.51
N VAL A 300 8.47 13.46 -12.02
CA VAL A 300 7.32 13.01 -12.84
C VAL A 300 6.97 14.05 -13.89
N ILE A 301 6.92 15.34 -13.51
CA ILE A 301 6.72 16.44 -14.45
C ILE A 301 7.82 16.46 -15.51
N ASP A 302 9.08 16.30 -15.10
CA ASP A 302 10.24 16.26 -16.01
C ASP A 302 10.29 14.98 -16.87
N LEU A 303 9.45 13.98 -16.59
CA LEU A 303 9.34 12.74 -17.37
C LEU A 303 8.20 12.82 -18.38
N LEU A 304 7.05 13.37 -17.98
CA LEU A 304 5.80 13.32 -18.76
C LEU A 304 5.49 14.62 -19.51
N VAL A 305 5.98 15.77 -19.05
CA VAL A 305 5.66 17.07 -19.65
C VAL A 305 6.72 17.43 -20.70
N PRO A 306 6.34 17.80 -21.93
CA PRO A 306 7.29 18.25 -22.94
C PRO A 306 8.10 19.46 -22.46
N GLU A 307 9.41 19.50 -22.79
CA GLU A 307 10.36 20.51 -22.28
C GLU A 307 9.87 21.96 -22.41
N LYS A 308 9.11 22.26 -23.47
CA LYS A 308 8.51 23.57 -23.74
C LYS A 308 7.60 24.06 -22.61
N TYR A 309 6.92 23.16 -21.89
CA TYR A 309 5.95 23.50 -20.84
C TYR A 309 6.47 23.27 -19.42
N VAL A 310 7.58 22.54 -19.26
CA VAL A 310 8.16 22.18 -17.94
C VAL A 310 8.42 23.42 -17.07
N LYS A 311 9.01 24.48 -17.65
CA LYS A 311 9.30 25.74 -16.91
C LYS A 311 8.02 26.40 -16.38
N ALA A 312 6.94 26.42 -17.17
CA ALA A 312 5.67 27.00 -16.76
C ALA A 312 5.00 26.18 -15.63
N PHE A 313 5.07 24.85 -15.69
CA PHE A 313 4.56 23.98 -14.64
C PHE A 313 5.35 24.14 -13.33
N HIS A 314 6.68 24.18 -13.38
CA HIS A 314 7.50 24.43 -12.19
C HIS A 314 7.23 25.80 -11.57
N ALA A 315 7.04 26.84 -12.39
CA ALA A 315 6.71 28.18 -11.91
C ALA A 315 5.38 28.23 -11.14
N ARG A 316 4.34 27.52 -11.63
CA ARG A 316 3.04 27.42 -10.95
C ARG A 316 3.09 26.63 -9.64
N LEU A 317 4.01 25.67 -9.54
CA LEU A 317 4.16 24.79 -8.37
C LEU A 317 5.20 25.31 -7.36
N ALA A 318 5.95 26.36 -7.70
CA ALA A 318 6.88 27.00 -6.79
C ALA A 318 6.10 27.63 -5.62
N PRO A 319 6.56 27.46 -4.37
CA PRO A 319 5.92 28.14 -3.25
C PRO A 319 6.01 29.65 -3.48
N THR A 320 4.87 30.34 -3.41
CA THR A 320 4.80 31.80 -3.46
C THR A 320 5.61 32.37 -2.30
N THR A 321 6.86 32.73 -2.55
CA THR A 321 7.55 33.72 -1.74
C THR A 321 6.77 35.02 -1.92
N ARG A 322 5.93 35.37 -0.93
CA ARG A 322 5.63 36.78 -0.69
C ARG A 322 6.99 37.45 -0.47
N ALA A 323 7.47 38.15 -1.49
CA ALA A 323 8.51 39.14 -1.31
C ALA A 323 7.97 40.14 -0.27
N SER A 324 8.64 40.20 0.88
CA SER A 324 8.45 41.31 1.81
C SER A 324 9.18 42.47 1.17
N ASP A 325 8.48 43.28 0.40
CA ASP A 325 8.98 44.58 -0.04
C ASP A 325 9.02 45.49 1.19
N ASN A 326 10.09 45.38 1.99
CA ASN A 326 10.46 46.42 2.94
C ASN A 326 11.18 47.52 2.15
N HIS A 327 10.41 48.40 1.52
CA HIS A 327 10.89 49.72 1.17
C HIS A 327 10.70 50.64 2.39
N THR A 328 11.72 50.74 3.23
CA THR A 328 11.90 51.86 4.15
C THR A 328 12.90 52.81 3.49
N PRO A 329 12.55 54.06 3.14
CA PRO A 329 13.53 55.05 2.72
C PRO A 329 14.32 55.47 3.96
N SER A 330 15.60 55.12 4.00
CA SER A 330 16.54 55.63 5.00
C SER A 330 16.76 57.12 4.76
N GLY A 331 16.27 57.95 5.68
CA GLY A 331 16.67 59.34 5.77
C GLY A 331 18.17 59.46 6.02
N THR A 332 18.82 60.33 5.26
CA THR A 332 20.18 60.81 5.54
C THR A 332 20.11 62.33 5.63
N HIS A 333 20.23 62.83 6.86
CA HIS A 333 20.52 64.23 7.15
C HIS A 333 22.03 64.38 7.40
N LEU A 334 22.57 65.48 6.86
CA LEU A 334 23.82 66.18 7.24
C LEU A 334 25.14 65.51 6.78
N THR A 335 26.06 66.18 6.07
CA THR A 335 26.57 67.57 6.20
C THR A 335 27.27 68.01 4.91
N LYS A 336 27.19 69.32 4.58
CA LYS A 336 28.29 70.18 4.06
C LYS A 336 27.75 71.58 3.73
N GLY A 337 28.41 72.61 4.25
CA GLY A 337 28.21 74.03 3.90
C GLY A 337 27.75 74.86 5.08
#